data_AF-A0A2N3LYL1-F1
#
_entry.id   AF-A0A2N3LYL1-F1
#
_cell.length_a   1.000
_cell.length_b   1.000
_cell.length_c   1.000
_cell.angle_alpha   90.00
_cell.angle_beta   90.00
_cell.angle_gamma   90.00
#
_symmetry.space_group_name_H-M   'P 1'
#
loop_
_entity.id
_entity.type
_entity.pdbx_description
1 polymer ?
#
loop_
_entity_poly.entity_id
_entity_poly.type
_entity_poly.pdbx_seq_one_letter_code
_entity_poly.pdbx_strand_id
1 'polypeptide(L)'
;MYGNLTSDGTRSYSWDADNRLIGIAYPATPGKATTFAYDGLGRRTTISHTPAGGGAAVATSYVWCGDRPCQARDASNQPQRAYYTEGERLLGSSPASLFYGVDQLGSVRRVFASPTSASAYSYDPYGLPLQTTTPLTDFGYAGLINEPDSGLGLATYRVYDPRVGRWISRDPIGERGDRAGNFCVYVNGDPVSDNDPAGLVSDSTPSNNQVQNAQVNAICKKLGLNKKQLRLLHDEITGKKPRISGYS
;
A
#
# COMPACT_ATOMS: atom_id res chain seq x y z
N MET A 1 26.01 4.69 10.43
CA MET A 1 25.12 5.86 10.29
C MET A 1 23.94 5.40 9.44
N TYR A 2 22.75 5.29 10.03
CA TYR A 2 21.60 4.63 9.41
C TYR A 2 20.88 5.63 8.48
N GLY A 3 20.72 5.29 7.19
CA GLY A 3 20.28 6.20 6.12
C GLY A 3 18.79 6.55 6.10
N ASN A 4 18.13 6.64 7.25
CA ASN A 4 16.73 7.06 7.34
C ASN A 4 16.62 8.59 7.31
N LEU A 5 15.58 9.12 6.66
CA LEU A 5 15.33 10.55 6.64
C LEU A 5 14.94 11.04 8.04
N THR A 6 15.66 12.01 8.60
CA THR A 6 15.35 12.58 9.92
C THR A 6 14.55 13.89 9.85
N SER A 7 14.60 14.58 8.72
CA SER A 7 13.82 15.79 8.44
C SER A 7 13.74 16.05 6.95
N ASP A 8 12.61 16.59 6.49
CA ASP A 8 12.42 17.07 5.12
C ASP A 8 12.26 18.61 5.04
N GLY A 9 12.53 19.31 6.15
CA GLY A 9 12.33 20.76 6.29
C GLY A 9 10.91 21.18 6.73
N THR A 10 9.92 20.28 6.65
CA THR A 10 8.52 20.51 7.07
C THR A 10 8.06 19.59 8.20
N ARG A 11 8.67 18.41 8.30
CA ARG A 11 8.38 17.30 9.20
C ARG A 11 9.71 16.80 9.75
N SER A 12 9.70 16.33 10.99
CA SER A 12 10.85 15.65 11.60
C SER A 12 10.45 14.23 11.99
N TYR A 13 11.35 13.28 11.74
CA TYR A 13 11.06 11.85 11.81
C TYR A 13 11.90 11.18 12.91
N SER A 14 11.25 10.32 13.69
CA SER A 14 11.88 9.50 14.72
C SER A 14 11.77 8.03 14.33
N TRP A 15 12.84 7.28 14.56
CA TRP A 15 12.99 5.88 14.13
C TRP A 15 13.38 5.01 15.32
N ASP A 16 12.90 3.76 15.34
CA ASP A 16 13.40 2.77 16.30
C ASP A 16 14.68 2.08 15.80
N ALA A 17 15.23 1.19 16.63
CA ALA A 17 16.45 0.44 16.33
C ALA A 17 16.29 -0.52 15.12
N ASP A 18 15.05 -0.87 14.76
CA ASP A 18 14.71 -1.74 13.63
C ASP A 18 14.45 -0.93 12.34
N ASN A 19 14.75 0.37 12.32
CA ASN A 19 14.49 1.30 11.21
C ASN A 19 13.01 1.49 10.87
N ARG A 20 12.10 1.34 11.84
CA ARG A 20 10.68 1.63 11.66
C ARG A 20 10.36 3.05 12.14
N LEU A 21 9.52 3.76 11.39
CA LEU A 21 9.09 5.12 11.74
C LEU A 21 8.22 5.08 12.99
N ILE A 22 8.65 5.67 14.09
CA ILE A 22 7.90 5.70 15.36
C ILE A 22 7.27 7.06 15.66
N GLY A 23 7.71 8.13 14.98
CA GLY A 23 7.17 9.46 15.22
C GLY A 23 7.37 10.44 14.07
N ILE A 24 6.40 11.32 13.88
CA ILE A 24 6.44 12.51 13.03
C ILE A 24 6.11 13.70 13.92
N ALA A 25 7.00 14.69 13.95
CA ALA A 25 6.73 16.01 14.51
C ALA A 25 6.52 17.01 13.38
N TYR A 26 5.69 18.03 13.64
CA TYR A 26 5.36 19.09 12.68
C TYR A 26 5.85 20.44 13.23
N PRO A 27 7.11 20.84 12.96
CA PRO A 27 7.70 22.06 13.53
C PRO A 27 6.88 23.34 13.31
N ALA A 28 6.19 23.44 12.17
CA ALA A 28 5.31 24.57 11.84
C ALA A 28 3.99 24.58 12.64
N THR A 29 3.67 23.51 13.37
CA THR A 29 2.44 23.36 14.17
C THR A 29 2.79 22.78 15.54
N PRO A 30 3.24 23.61 16.49
CA PRO A 30 3.71 23.16 17.79
C PRO A 30 2.70 22.25 18.51
N GLY A 31 3.20 21.19 19.15
CA GLY A 31 2.40 20.21 19.88
C GLY A 31 1.71 19.16 19.01
N LYS A 32 1.56 19.38 17.70
CA LYS A 32 1.05 18.35 16.76
C LYS A 32 2.09 17.25 16.58
N ALA A 33 1.66 15.99 16.64
CA ALA A 33 2.53 14.84 16.40
C ALA A 33 1.74 13.63 15.92
N THR A 34 2.39 12.76 15.15
CA THR A 34 1.86 11.43 14.79
C THR A 34 2.84 10.39 15.30
N THR A 35 2.36 9.37 16.00
CA THR A 35 3.21 8.28 16.52
C THR A 35 2.71 6.92 16.09
N PHE A 36 3.64 5.96 16.01
CA PHE A 36 3.38 4.64 15.47
C PHE A 36 3.84 3.54 16.42
N ALA A 37 3.05 2.47 16.51
CA ALA A 37 3.44 1.24 17.17
C ALA A 37 3.42 0.07 16.19
N TYR A 38 4.24 -0.95 16.47
CA TYR A 38 4.44 -2.11 15.60
C TYR A 38 4.39 -3.41 16.41
N ASP A 39 4.00 -4.50 15.75
CA ASP A 39 4.15 -5.85 16.30
C ASP A 39 5.55 -6.42 16.03
N GLY A 40 5.81 -7.62 16.56
CA GLY A 40 7.07 -8.34 16.37
C GLY A 40 7.34 -8.80 14.93
N LEU A 41 6.35 -8.70 14.03
CA LEU A 41 6.51 -8.96 12.60
C LEU A 41 6.81 -7.67 11.82
N GLY A 42 6.89 -6.51 12.47
CA GLY A 42 7.13 -5.23 11.83
C GLY A 42 5.90 -4.59 11.22
N ARG A 43 4.70 -5.13 11.46
CA ARG A 43 3.44 -4.56 10.95
C ARG A 43 2.96 -3.48 11.91
N ARG A 44 2.45 -2.38 11.35
CA ARG A 44 1.98 -1.24 12.13
C ARG A 44 0.68 -1.59 12.87
N THR A 45 0.69 -1.60 14.19
CA THR A 45 -0.48 -1.93 15.02
C THR A 45 -1.27 -0.71 15.45
N THR A 46 -0.64 0.47 15.53
CA THR A 46 -1.29 1.68 16.00
C THR A 46 -0.75 2.91 15.30
N ILE A 47 -1.65 3.86 14.98
CA ILE A 47 -1.32 5.24 14.63
C ILE A 47 -2.01 6.13 15.67
N SER A 48 -1.28 7.04 16.30
CA SER A 48 -1.84 7.99 17.25
C SER A 48 -1.57 9.42 16.80
N HIS A 49 -2.63 10.21 16.66
CA HIS A 49 -2.56 11.61 16.23
C HIS A 49 -2.77 12.52 17.45
N THR A 50 -1.75 13.32 17.78
CA THR A 50 -1.81 14.39 18.77
C THR A 50 -2.17 15.70 18.07
N PRO A 51 -3.22 16.41 18.51
CA PRO A 51 -3.67 17.61 17.83
C PRO A 51 -2.69 18.79 18.01
N ALA A 52 -2.90 19.83 17.20
CA ALA A 52 -2.17 21.09 17.32
C ALA A 52 -2.35 21.70 18.72
N GLY A 53 -1.26 22.21 19.31
CA GLY A 53 -1.24 22.66 20.70
C GLY A 53 -1.03 21.54 21.73
N GLY A 54 -0.93 20.28 21.30
CA GLY A 54 -0.76 19.12 22.16
C GLY A 54 -2.09 18.55 22.66
N GLY A 55 -2.06 17.77 23.74
CA GLY A 55 -3.25 17.15 24.33
C GLY A 55 -3.29 15.64 24.17
N ALA A 56 -4.47 15.05 24.43
CA ALA A 56 -4.65 13.61 24.32
C ALA A 56 -4.62 13.17 22.85
N ALA A 57 -3.79 12.17 22.56
CA ALA A 57 -3.71 11.60 21.23
C ALA A 57 -4.93 10.72 20.93
N VAL A 58 -5.41 10.76 19.69
CA VAL A 58 -6.45 9.86 19.18
C VAL A 58 -5.77 8.68 18.50
N ALA A 59 -5.91 7.50 19.10
CA ALA A 59 -5.31 6.26 18.62
C ALA A 59 -6.28 5.47 17.73
N THR A 60 -5.77 5.01 16.59
CA THR A 60 -6.39 4.00 15.74
C THR A 60 -5.54 2.74 15.77
N SER A 61 -6.13 1.61 16.16
CA SER A 61 -5.46 0.32 16.23
C SER A 61 -5.86 -0.58 15.06
N TYR A 62 -4.92 -1.35 14.55
CA TYR A 62 -5.11 -2.21 13.37
C TYR A 62 -5.04 -3.69 13.72
N VAL A 63 -5.99 -4.47 13.20
CA VAL A 63 -5.95 -5.93 13.21
C VAL A 63 -5.47 -6.40 11.84
N TRP A 64 -4.49 -7.30 11.84
CA TRP A 64 -3.85 -7.81 10.63
C TRP A 64 -4.32 -9.23 10.29
N CYS A 65 -4.64 -9.44 9.02
CA CYS A 65 -4.97 -10.72 8.45
C CYS A 65 -3.85 -11.10 7.45
N GLY A 66 -2.83 -11.82 7.93
CA GLY A 66 -1.61 -12.04 7.18
C GLY A 66 -0.76 -10.75 7.07
N ASP A 67 -0.54 -10.28 5.86
CA ASP A 67 0.28 -9.11 5.53
C ASP A 67 -0.52 -7.85 5.20
N ARG A 68 -1.85 -7.89 5.37
CA ARG A 68 -2.75 -6.75 5.16
C ARG A 68 -3.60 -6.46 6.40
N PRO A 69 -3.91 -5.18 6.67
CA PRO A 69 -4.86 -4.83 7.71
C PRO A 69 -6.26 -5.27 7.28
N CYS A 70 -7.01 -5.89 8.18
CA CYS A 70 -8.40 -6.27 7.96
C CYS A 70 -9.39 -5.48 8.81
N GLN A 71 -8.91 -4.76 9.82
CA GLN A 71 -9.76 -3.93 10.66
C GLN A 71 -9.01 -2.73 11.22
N ALA A 72 -9.69 -1.59 11.34
CA ALA A 72 -9.28 -0.49 12.21
C ALA A 72 -10.27 -0.32 13.37
N ARG A 73 -9.73 0.03 14.53
CA ARG A 73 -10.43 0.14 15.80
C ARG A 73 -10.08 1.45 16.49
N ASP A 74 -11.01 1.98 17.26
CA ASP A 74 -10.76 3.16 18.09
C ASP A 74 -9.98 2.82 19.37
N ALA A 75 -9.72 3.84 20.18
CA ALA A 75 -9.02 3.72 21.46
C ALA A 75 -9.77 2.85 22.51
N SER A 76 -11.08 2.65 22.35
CA SER A 76 -11.89 1.75 23.19
C SER A 76 -11.96 0.33 22.63
N ASN A 77 -11.12 0.02 21.64
CA ASN A 77 -11.05 -1.24 20.92
C ASN A 77 -12.36 -1.62 20.20
N GLN A 78 -13.22 -0.62 19.91
CA GLN A 78 -14.40 -0.84 19.10
C GLN A 78 -14.04 -0.78 17.62
N PRO A 79 -14.51 -1.75 16.81
CA PRO A 79 -14.37 -1.72 15.36
C PRO A 79 -14.96 -0.46 14.72
N GLN A 80 -14.14 0.24 13.93
CA GLN A 80 -14.55 1.42 13.16
C GLN A 80 -14.62 1.12 11.66
N ARG A 81 -13.66 0.33 11.16
CA ARG A 81 -13.59 -0.08 9.75
C ARG A 81 -13.22 -1.54 9.61
N ALA A 82 -13.78 -2.22 8.61
CA ALA A 82 -13.31 -3.53 8.15
C ALA A 82 -12.90 -3.44 6.68
N TYR A 83 -11.73 -3.98 6.34
CA TYR A 83 -11.11 -3.81 5.03
C TYR A 83 -11.22 -5.08 4.18
N TYR A 84 -11.51 -4.90 2.90
CA TYR A 84 -11.67 -5.94 1.89
C TYR A 84 -10.93 -5.56 0.61
N THR A 85 -10.78 -6.51 -0.31
CA THR A 85 -10.12 -6.25 -1.59
C THR A 85 -10.89 -5.23 -2.43
N GLU A 86 -12.22 -5.30 -2.39
CA GLU A 86 -13.12 -4.49 -3.22
C GLU A 86 -13.53 -3.16 -2.55
N GLY A 87 -13.14 -2.93 -1.30
CA GLY A 87 -13.70 -1.83 -0.53
C GLY A 87 -13.48 -1.91 0.97
N GLU A 88 -14.27 -1.14 1.70
CA GLU A 88 -14.30 -1.18 3.16
C GLU A 88 -15.71 -1.02 3.69
N ARG A 89 -15.92 -1.50 4.91
CA ARG A 89 -17.16 -1.33 5.66
C ARG A 89 -16.93 -0.38 6.82
N LEU A 90 -17.72 0.69 6.88
CA LEU A 90 -17.73 1.62 8.01
C LEU A 90 -18.73 1.11 9.06
N LEU A 91 -18.25 0.84 10.27
CA LEU A 91 -19.05 0.26 11.34
C LEU A 91 -19.67 1.39 12.16
N GLY A 92 -21.00 1.36 12.32
CA GLY A 92 -21.74 2.42 13.02
C GLY A 92 -21.84 3.75 12.27
N SER A 93 -21.50 3.79 10.97
CA SER A 93 -21.55 5.00 10.13
C SER A 93 -22.45 4.83 8.91
N SER A 94 -22.87 5.94 8.30
CA SER A 94 -23.58 5.99 7.02
C SER A 94 -22.76 6.82 6.02
N PRO A 95 -22.41 6.28 4.84
CA PRO A 95 -22.73 4.95 4.33
C PRO A 95 -22.01 3.84 5.11
N ALA A 96 -22.63 2.66 5.21
CA ALA A 96 -22.03 1.51 5.90
C ALA A 96 -20.98 0.80 5.04
N SER A 97 -20.93 1.05 3.73
CA SER A 97 -20.03 0.36 2.81
C SER A 97 -19.53 1.31 1.73
N LEU A 98 -18.26 1.16 1.41
CA LEU A 98 -17.54 1.90 0.39
C LEU A 98 -16.93 0.88 -0.57
N PHE A 99 -17.21 1.01 -1.87
CA PHE A 99 -16.61 0.15 -2.90
C PHE A 99 -15.59 0.92 -3.71
N TYR A 100 -14.49 0.28 -4.08
CA TYR A 100 -13.39 0.91 -4.79
C TYR A 100 -13.49 0.70 -6.30
N GLY A 101 -13.26 1.77 -7.05
CA GLY A 101 -12.77 1.69 -8.43
C GLY A 101 -11.27 1.96 -8.41
N VAL A 102 -10.46 0.95 -8.75
CA VAL A 102 -9.00 1.03 -8.72
C VAL A 102 -8.39 1.08 -10.12
N ASP A 103 -7.20 1.66 -10.25
CA ASP A 103 -6.41 1.60 -11.48
C ASP A 103 -5.49 0.36 -11.54
N GLN A 104 -4.67 0.23 -12.59
CA GLN A 104 -3.78 -0.92 -12.76
C GLN A 104 -2.72 -1.08 -11.66
N LEU A 105 -2.44 -0.02 -10.90
CA LEU A 105 -1.50 -0.02 -9.77
C LEU A 105 -2.20 -0.33 -8.45
N GLY A 106 -3.52 -0.50 -8.46
CA GLY A 106 -4.33 -0.64 -7.25
C GLY A 106 -4.63 0.70 -6.56
N SER A 107 -4.35 1.84 -7.19
CA SER A 107 -4.70 3.14 -6.62
C SER A 107 -6.21 3.32 -6.63
N VAL A 108 -6.79 3.76 -5.50
CA VAL A 108 -8.22 4.06 -5.43
C VAL A 108 -8.52 5.33 -6.23
N ARG A 109 -9.18 5.21 -7.38
CA ARG A 109 -9.59 6.33 -8.24
C ARG A 109 -11.04 6.75 -8.02
N ARG A 110 -11.87 5.82 -7.54
CA ARG A 110 -13.29 6.06 -7.23
C ARG A 110 -13.67 5.38 -5.93
N VAL A 111 -14.52 6.04 -5.14
CA VAL A 111 -15.16 5.44 -3.96
C VAL A 111 -16.67 5.58 -4.08
N PHE A 112 -17.36 4.46 -4.23
CA PHE A 112 -18.81 4.38 -4.32
C PHE A 112 -19.40 4.22 -2.92
N ALA A 113 -20.04 5.29 -2.44
CA ALA A 113 -20.84 5.31 -1.22
C ALA A 113 -22.30 4.87 -1.46
N SER A 114 -22.74 4.99 -2.71
CA SER A 114 -24.03 4.50 -3.21
C SER A 114 -23.97 4.38 -4.74
N PRO A 115 -24.98 3.81 -5.42
CA PRO A 115 -25.03 3.78 -6.88
C PRO A 115 -24.97 5.16 -7.56
N THR A 116 -25.28 6.23 -6.84
CA THR A 116 -25.32 7.61 -7.34
C THR A 116 -24.26 8.52 -6.69
N SER A 117 -23.49 8.04 -5.73
CA SER A 117 -22.45 8.79 -5.02
C SER A 117 -21.10 8.10 -5.18
N ALA A 118 -20.22 8.72 -5.96
CA ALA A 118 -18.93 8.16 -6.31
C ALA A 118 -17.84 9.25 -6.31
N SER A 119 -17.18 9.45 -5.16
CA SER A 119 -16.06 10.40 -5.03
C SER A 119 -14.91 9.98 -5.96
N ALA A 120 -14.28 10.97 -6.62
CA ALA A 120 -13.16 10.74 -7.52
C ALA A 120 -11.86 11.23 -6.90
N TYR A 121 -10.82 10.42 -7.01
CA TYR A 121 -9.47 10.74 -6.54
C TYR A 121 -8.49 10.68 -7.70
N SER A 122 -7.69 11.72 -7.82
CA SER A 122 -6.70 11.87 -8.88
C SER A 122 -5.34 12.02 -8.24
N TYR A 123 -4.34 11.40 -8.86
CA TYR A 123 -2.97 11.44 -8.40
C TYR A 123 -2.09 11.83 -9.58
N ASP A 124 -1.02 12.55 -9.30
CA ASP A 124 0.09 12.63 -10.24
C ASP A 124 0.80 11.25 -10.36
N PRO A 125 1.78 11.10 -11.26
CA PRO A 125 2.47 9.83 -11.44
C PRO A 125 3.13 9.27 -10.17
N TYR A 126 3.51 10.13 -9.22
CA TYR A 126 4.16 9.75 -7.96
C TYR A 126 3.19 9.68 -6.79
N GLY A 127 1.88 9.71 -7.02
CA GLY A 127 0.88 9.53 -5.98
C GLY A 127 0.51 10.78 -5.20
N LEU A 128 0.96 11.97 -5.61
CA LEU A 128 0.52 13.22 -4.99
C LEU A 128 -0.96 13.46 -5.33
N PRO A 129 -1.86 13.56 -4.33
CA PRO A 129 -3.27 13.78 -4.60
C PRO A 129 -3.50 15.16 -5.22
N LEU A 130 -4.31 15.20 -6.28
CA LEU A 130 -4.68 16.42 -7.00
C LEU A 130 -6.03 16.98 -6.51
N GLN A 131 -6.76 16.23 -5.70
CA GLN A 131 -7.94 16.70 -4.98
C GLN A 131 -7.58 17.39 -3.67
N THR A 132 -8.42 18.33 -3.25
CA THR A 132 -8.33 19.00 -1.94
C THR A 132 -9.30 18.43 -0.90
N THR A 133 -10.27 17.61 -1.33
CA THR A 133 -11.24 16.98 -0.45
C THR A 133 -10.61 15.81 0.29
N THR A 134 -10.89 15.73 1.60
CA THR A 134 -10.47 14.58 2.40
C THR A 134 -11.08 13.30 1.84
N PRO A 135 -10.26 12.26 1.55
CA PRO A 135 -10.77 10.97 1.11
C PRO A 135 -11.73 10.36 2.14
N LEU A 136 -12.75 9.66 1.66
CA LEU A 136 -13.68 8.89 2.51
C LEU A 136 -13.00 7.62 3.06
N THR A 137 -11.93 7.20 2.39
CA THR A 137 -11.25 5.94 2.62
C THR A 137 -9.83 6.12 3.10
N ASP A 138 -9.37 5.14 3.88
CA ASP A 138 -8.01 5.13 4.41
C ASP A 138 -6.98 4.80 3.33
N PHE A 139 -7.38 4.14 2.23
CA PHE A 139 -6.47 3.75 1.15
C PHE A 139 -6.42 4.78 0.02
N GLY A 140 -5.27 4.93 -0.62
CA GLY A 140 -5.08 5.89 -1.71
C GLY A 140 -4.27 5.33 -2.86
N TYR A 141 -3.21 6.04 -3.18
CA TYR A 141 -2.29 5.68 -4.25
C TYR A 141 -1.64 4.32 -4.01
N ALA A 142 -1.60 3.46 -5.04
CA ALA A 142 -1.01 2.12 -5.02
C ALA A 142 -1.48 1.21 -3.86
N GLY A 143 -2.69 1.45 -3.32
CA GLY A 143 -3.21 0.70 -2.17
C GLY A 143 -2.53 1.01 -0.83
N LEU A 144 -1.75 2.10 -0.74
CA LEU A 144 -1.15 2.56 0.50
C LEU A 144 -2.20 3.18 1.41
N ILE A 145 -2.04 3.05 2.73
CA ILE A 145 -2.84 3.81 3.69
C ILE A 145 -2.37 5.28 3.65
N ASN A 146 -3.29 6.23 3.56
CA ASN A 146 -2.98 7.65 3.61
C ASN A 146 -2.83 8.08 5.07
N GLU A 147 -1.71 8.72 5.42
CA GLU A 147 -1.55 9.42 6.69
C GLU A 147 -1.96 10.89 6.49
N PRO A 148 -3.15 11.32 6.96
CA PRO A 148 -3.72 12.61 6.61
C PRO A 148 -2.95 13.81 7.17
N ASP A 149 -2.23 13.66 8.29
CA ASP A 149 -1.54 14.78 8.92
C ASP A 149 -0.21 15.12 8.22
N SER A 150 0.52 14.13 7.72
CA SER A 150 1.76 14.30 6.97
C SER A 150 1.59 14.26 5.46
N GLY A 151 0.53 13.62 4.95
CA GLY A 151 0.37 13.31 3.54
C GLY A 151 1.30 12.20 3.04
N LEU A 152 1.84 11.36 3.93
CA LEU A 152 2.65 10.21 3.57
C LEU A 152 1.78 9.00 3.22
N GLY A 153 2.28 8.17 2.31
CA GLY A 153 1.73 6.85 2.00
C GLY A 153 2.34 5.79 2.92
N LEU A 154 1.51 5.00 3.56
CA LEU A 154 1.89 4.00 4.53
C LEU A 154 1.79 2.60 3.92
N ALA A 155 2.93 2.04 3.53
CA ALA A 155 3.04 0.61 3.22
C ALA A 155 3.20 -0.20 4.52
N THR A 156 3.17 -1.53 4.40
CA THR A 156 3.31 -2.45 5.53
C THR A 156 4.63 -2.23 6.28
N TYR A 157 5.75 -2.13 5.55
CA TYR A 157 7.09 -2.05 6.15
C TYR A 157 7.84 -0.75 5.87
N ARG A 158 7.35 0.06 4.94
CA ARG A 158 7.98 1.34 4.57
C ARG A 158 6.98 2.49 4.54
N VAL A 159 7.52 3.70 4.58
CA VAL A 159 6.75 4.94 4.48
C VAL A 159 7.20 5.69 3.23
N TYR A 160 6.24 6.01 2.37
CA TYR A 160 6.41 6.63 1.07
C TYR A 160 6.07 8.12 1.16
N ASP A 161 6.91 8.97 0.59
CA ASP A 161 6.62 10.38 0.42
C ASP A 161 6.32 10.71 -1.05
N PRO A 162 5.04 10.95 -1.40
CA PRO A 162 4.64 11.29 -2.76
C PRO A 162 5.20 12.64 -3.23
N ARG A 163 5.54 13.58 -2.31
CA ARG A 163 6.05 14.91 -2.69
C ARG A 163 7.43 14.84 -3.33
N VAL A 164 8.22 13.85 -2.93
CA VAL A 164 9.60 13.63 -3.39
C VAL A 164 9.76 12.30 -4.16
N GLY A 165 8.68 11.54 -4.31
CA GLY A 165 8.62 10.31 -5.10
C GLY A 165 9.49 9.16 -4.58
N ARG A 166 9.64 9.02 -3.25
CA ARG A 166 10.59 8.06 -2.65
C ARG A 166 10.17 7.53 -1.29
N TRP A 167 10.77 6.42 -0.88
CA TRP A 167 10.69 5.93 0.50
C TRP A 167 11.51 6.82 1.43
N ILE A 168 10.98 7.11 2.62
CA ILE A 168 11.69 7.86 3.67
C ILE A 168 12.43 6.96 4.67
N SER A 169 12.18 5.64 4.58
CA SER A 169 12.87 4.57 5.33
C SER A 169 13.80 3.78 4.40
N ARG A 170 14.96 3.36 4.89
CA ARG A 170 15.84 2.41 4.17
C ARG A 170 15.10 1.07 3.95
N ASP A 171 15.32 0.44 2.81
CA ASP A 171 14.79 -0.90 2.53
C ASP A 171 15.15 -1.95 3.62
N PRO A 172 14.16 -2.57 4.29
CA PRO A 172 14.38 -3.63 5.27
C PRO A 172 15.12 -4.86 4.74
N ILE A 173 15.07 -5.16 3.43
CA ILE A 173 15.85 -6.27 2.83
C ILE A 173 17.29 -5.86 2.47
N GLY A 174 17.69 -4.63 2.80
CA GLY A 174 19.07 -4.14 2.67
C GLY A 174 19.56 -4.09 1.23
N GLU A 175 20.83 -4.45 1.01
CA GLU A 175 21.48 -4.42 -0.31
C GLU A 175 20.92 -5.43 -1.33
N ARG A 176 19.96 -6.26 -0.92
CA ARG A 176 19.22 -7.14 -1.84
C ARG A 176 18.04 -6.44 -2.52
N GLY A 177 17.62 -5.27 -2.02
CA GLY A 177 16.53 -4.47 -2.58
C GLY A 177 16.92 -3.72 -3.84
N ASP A 178 18.18 -3.31 -4.01
CA ASP A 178 18.62 -2.51 -5.15
C ASP A 178 20.09 -2.85 -5.45
N ARG A 179 20.38 -3.19 -6.71
CA ARG A 179 21.73 -3.63 -7.15
C ARG A 179 22.66 -2.44 -7.43
N ALA A 180 22.10 -1.24 -7.60
CA ALA A 180 22.78 0.05 -7.71
C ALA A 180 22.99 0.74 -6.35
N GLY A 181 22.42 0.23 -5.27
CA GLY A 181 22.61 0.70 -3.89
C GLY A 181 21.71 1.87 -3.47
N ASN A 182 20.59 2.12 -4.15
CA ASN A 182 19.68 3.23 -3.86
C ASN A 182 18.43 2.80 -3.07
N PHE A 183 18.62 2.56 -1.77
CA PHE A 183 17.63 1.99 -0.83
C PHE A 183 16.35 2.80 -0.57
N CYS A 184 16.17 3.93 -1.26
CA CYS A 184 15.03 4.82 -1.09
C CYS A 184 14.19 4.99 -2.37
N VAL A 185 14.57 4.42 -3.52
CA VAL A 185 13.83 4.60 -4.77
C VAL A 185 12.50 3.88 -4.73
N TYR A 186 11.44 4.54 -5.20
CA TYR A 186 10.15 3.91 -5.44
C TYR A 186 10.14 3.31 -6.85
N VAL A 187 9.96 1.99 -6.94
CA VAL A 187 9.77 1.20 -8.18
C VAL A 187 10.70 1.58 -9.34
N ASN A 188 11.98 1.79 -9.05
CA ASN A 188 13.01 2.18 -10.02
C ASN A 188 12.67 3.41 -10.89
N GLY A 189 11.80 4.30 -10.40
CA GLY A 189 11.37 5.48 -11.13
C GLY A 189 10.34 5.23 -12.24
N ASP A 190 9.70 4.04 -12.30
CA ASP A 190 8.54 3.79 -13.16
C ASP A 190 7.24 3.57 -12.36
N PRO A 191 6.73 4.61 -11.70
CA PRO A 191 5.52 4.54 -10.87
C PRO A 191 4.22 4.47 -11.68
N VAL A 192 4.30 4.38 -13.02
CA VAL A 192 3.14 4.23 -13.91
C VAL A 192 2.91 2.76 -14.24
N SER A 193 3.98 1.97 -14.29
CA SER A 193 3.96 0.55 -14.63
C SER A 193 3.98 -0.38 -13.42
N ASP A 194 4.64 0.05 -12.33
CA ASP A 194 4.95 -0.80 -11.17
C ASP A 194 4.41 -0.22 -9.85
N ASN A 195 4.16 -1.12 -8.88
CA ASN A 195 3.76 -0.76 -7.52
C ASN A 195 4.57 -1.55 -6.48
N ASP A 196 4.61 -1.05 -5.25
CA ASP A 196 5.20 -1.78 -4.11
C ASP A 196 4.30 -1.67 -2.86
N PRO A 197 3.21 -2.46 -2.80
CA PRO A 197 2.23 -2.38 -1.72
C PRO A 197 2.79 -2.79 -0.35
N ALA A 198 3.81 -3.64 -0.32
CA ALA A 198 4.44 -4.10 0.92
C ALA A 198 5.56 -3.17 1.40
N GLY A 199 6.18 -2.42 0.48
CA GLY A 199 7.43 -1.70 0.73
C GLY A 199 8.64 -2.63 0.73
N LEU A 200 8.66 -3.69 -0.09
CA LEU A 200 9.75 -4.69 -0.11
C LEU A 200 10.16 -5.11 -1.53
N VAL A 201 9.67 -4.42 -2.57
CA VAL A 201 9.99 -4.79 -3.94
C VAL A 201 11.41 -4.33 -4.28
N SER A 202 12.22 -5.28 -4.75
CA SER A 202 13.58 -5.05 -5.23
C SER A 202 13.64 -4.68 -6.72
N ASP A 203 14.68 -3.94 -7.14
CA ASP A 203 15.11 -3.57 -8.51
C ASP A 203 15.03 -4.65 -9.61
N SER A 204 14.78 -5.89 -9.24
CA SER A 204 14.79 -7.03 -10.15
C SER A 204 13.44 -7.69 -10.36
N THR A 205 12.32 -7.15 -9.87
CA THR A 205 11.00 -7.63 -10.32
C THR A 205 10.75 -7.10 -11.72
N PRO A 206 10.80 -7.96 -12.74
CA PRO A 206 10.45 -7.50 -14.07
C PRO A 206 8.93 -7.27 -14.13
N SER A 207 8.50 -6.39 -15.02
CA SER A 207 7.08 -6.06 -15.32
C SER A 207 6.10 -7.23 -15.08
N ASN A 208 4.88 -6.92 -14.64
CA ASN A 208 3.80 -7.86 -14.28
C ASN A 208 3.68 -9.11 -15.20
N ASN A 209 3.94 -8.97 -16.50
CA ASN A 209 3.95 -10.08 -17.46
C ASN A 209 5.09 -11.10 -17.24
N GLN A 210 6.28 -10.66 -16.86
CA GLN A 210 7.43 -11.54 -16.65
C GLN A 210 7.38 -12.27 -15.30
N VAL A 211 6.84 -11.66 -14.24
CA VAL A 211 6.59 -12.35 -12.96
C VAL A 211 5.50 -13.41 -13.10
N GLN A 212 4.40 -13.08 -13.78
CA GLN A 212 3.36 -14.07 -14.08
C GLN A 212 3.92 -15.21 -14.94
N ASN A 213 4.71 -14.90 -15.98
CA ASN A 213 5.36 -15.91 -16.81
C ASN A 213 6.37 -16.77 -16.02
N ALA A 214 7.13 -16.19 -15.10
CA ALA A 214 8.08 -16.91 -14.25
C ALA A 214 7.36 -17.84 -13.25
N GLN A 215 6.28 -17.37 -12.62
CA GLN A 215 5.44 -18.15 -11.72
C GLN A 215 4.76 -19.31 -12.46
N VAL A 216 4.20 -19.07 -13.65
CA VAL A 216 3.62 -20.09 -14.50
C VAL A 216 4.66 -21.14 -14.89
N ASN A 217 5.87 -20.72 -15.29
CA ASN A 217 6.96 -21.64 -15.63
C ASN A 217 7.44 -22.47 -14.44
N ALA A 218 7.50 -21.89 -13.23
CA ALA A 218 7.87 -22.59 -12.01
C ALA A 218 6.84 -23.66 -11.62
N ILE A 219 5.55 -23.34 -11.73
CA ILE A 219 4.45 -24.29 -11.48
C ILE A 219 4.47 -25.42 -12.52
N CYS A 220 4.68 -25.10 -13.80
CA CYS A 220 4.79 -26.12 -14.85
C CYS A 220 5.94 -27.10 -14.59
N LYS A 221 7.09 -26.60 -14.16
CA LYS A 221 8.25 -27.43 -13.80
C LYS A 221 7.97 -28.32 -12.59
N LYS A 222 7.26 -27.80 -11.59
CA LYS A 222 6.87 -28.56 -10.37
C LYS A 222 5.83 -29.64 -10.66
N LEU A 223 4.95 -29.41 -11.63
CA LEU A 223 3.88 -30.33 -12.03
C LEU A 223 4.29 -31.25 -13.21
N GLY A 224 5.51 -31.12 -13.74
CA GLY A 224 6.00 -31.92 -14.86
C GLY A 224 5.26 -31.68 -16.18
N LEU A 225 4.60 -30.53 -16.33
CA LEU A 225 3.75 -30.23 -17.48
C LEU A 225 4.58 -29.85 -18.70
N ASN A 226 4.28 -30.44 -19.85
CA ASN A 226 4.87 -30.05 -21.12
C ASN A 226 4.14 -28.85 -21.75
N LYS A 227 4.76 -28.21 -22.75
CA LYS A 227 4.23 -27.00 -23.42
C LYS A 227 2.82 -27.20 -24.00
N LYS A 228 2.45 -28.41 -24.40
CA LYS A 228 1.12 -28.72 -24.95
C LYS A 228 0.06 -28.79 -23.85
N GLN A 229 0.41 -29.36 -22.70
CA GLN A 229 -0.47 -29.44 -21.52
C GLN A 229 -0.70 -28.05 -20.88
N LEU A 230 0.34 -27.21 -20.83
CA LEU A 230 0.22 -25.82 -20.37
C LEU A 230 -0.77 -25.02 -21.23
N ARG A 231 -0.71 -25.21 -22.55
CA ARG A 231 -1.61 -24.51 -23.49
C ARG A 231 -3.06 -24.93 -23.33
N LEU A 232 -3.30 -26.22 -23.08
CA LEU A 232 -4.65 -26.75 -22.80
C LEU A 232 -5.22 -26.20 -21.48
N LEU A 233 -4.41 -26.16 -20.42
CA LEU A 233 -4.78 -25.56 -19.13
C LEU A 233 -5.07 -24.06 -19.27
N HIS A 234 -4.26 -23.33 -20.04
CA HIS A 234 -4.49 -21.93 -20.32
C HIS A 234 -5.79 -21.71 -21.09
N ASP A 235 -6.04 -22.51 -22.13
CA ASP A 235 -7.27 -22.45 -22.93
C ASP A 235 -8.52 -22.80 -22.08
N GLU A 236 -8.40 -23.76 -21.15
CA GLU A 236 -9.47 -24.15 -20.22
C GLU A 236 -9.77 -23.05 -19.18
N ILE A 237 -8.74 -22.46 -18.56
CA ILE A 237 -8.88 -21.36 -17.58
C ILE A 237 -9.39 -20.07 -18.25
N THR A 238 -8.99 -19.80 -19.50
CA THR A 238 -9.40 -18.60 -20.24
C THR A 238 -10.70 -18.79 -21.03
N GLY A 239 -11.32 -19.98 -20.97
CA GLY A 239 -12.57 -20.29 -21.66
C GLY A 239 -12.47 -20.39 -23.19
N LYS A 240 -11.25 -20.47 -23.75
CA LYS A 240 -11.03 -20.73 -25.18
C LYS A 240 -11.25 -22.22 -25.45
N LYS A 241 -12.35 -22.58 -26.12
CA LYS A 241 -12.57 -23.98 -26.54
C LYS A 241 -11.47 -24.43 -27.54
N PRO A 242 -10.94 -25.66 -27.42
CA PRO A 242 -9.99 -26.19 -28.38
C PRO A 242 -10.65 -26.32 -29.75
N ARG A 243 -9.98 -25.86 -30.82
CA ARG A 243 -10.41 -26.15 -32.20
C ARG A 243 -10.25 -27.65 -32.43
N ILE A 244 -11.37 -28.38 -32.45
CA ILE A 244 -11.41 -29.75 -32.93
C ILE A 244 -11.16 -29.70 -34.43
N SER A 245 -9.97 -30.11 -34.85
CA SER A 245 -9.69 -30.39 -36.26
C SER A 245 -10.39 -31.70 -36.61
N GLY A 246 -11.66 -31.60 -37.01
CA GLY A 246 -12.38 -32.70 -37.63
C GLY A 246 -11.83 -32.97 -39.02
N TYR A 247 -11.45 -34.22 -39.26
CA TYR A 247 -11.20 -34.75 -40.59
C TYR A 247 -12.49 -34.66 -41.43
N SER A 248 -12.38 -34.05 -42.60
CA SER A 248 -13.13 -34.36 -43.82
C SER A 248 -12.31 -33.86 -45.00
#